data_AF-A0AAV6V837-F1
#
_entry.id   AF-A0AAV6V837-F1
#
_cell.length_a   1.000
_cell.length_b   1.000
_cell.length_c   1.000
_cell.angle_alpha   90.00
_cell.angle_beta   90.00
_cell.angle_gamma   90.00
#
_symmetry.space_group_name_H-M   'P 1'
#
loop_
_entity.id
_entity.type
_entity.pdbx_description
1 polymer ?
#
loop_
_entity_poly.entity_id
_entity_poly.type
_entity_poly.pdbx_seq_one_letter_code
_entity_poly.pdbx_strand_id
1 'polypeptide(L)'
;MSQSDSEDIRVNHISISAQQIMAFGSNEWEETFQKEENKTLIKDFLDTITSNILLIYFDTTEKLVFSSEIKNSNLPLPKRLCFFLKNRKAVSMANYKQEIIFGNLSDFPLNQYQNLFKKVLMPIFCNPSNSQRWPIEIAHDINSHIKDFQTDLLYQVGLAEQKTVLMVPDKAKLIENYDQDQISKQDCRNQEFQNIMHSITEMLSNWIPIVQEVLEFTTEQVILQVDQDPTTEISFWNDRKEQLEFIYSQSKYYKSVPSQIIVLLKKICYILYKKTHKFLDPLSLFTVSRDKAIENIKTSIDIMSVFLNSYDDCREYFHSLDNKTEIYPWKFPDKRVFSQFEILVQRLKEILDIISAAETYFNIPVNKLFKMQQAEYRKRLENIQSQFTQEFKVFEKCTYDPLDLNSNAFPEDYISFLNKVKELDIQIGITIGQVSLLCDSFEEASQIMNTFEDIIKRPFANKEFQKLASLPILNVSQEFLNVKDNYDSLAHRIEHFDDLIVYNNLPHISGVVQWTLDQQNKLSFPMKSLKEFSENIENKDNESVVAKYKKIYDHPKEFEKYLADKCKIRIASVNSKLDQEVLKTVNRIEIFVNFHSQMY
;
A
#
# COMPACT_ATOMS: atom_id res chain seq x y z
N MET A 1 13.68 -47.02 58.08
CA MET A 1 14.93 -46.23 58.25
C MET A 1 15.60 -46.18 56.88
N SER A 2 15.11 -45.44 55.87
CA SER A 2 14.97 -43.98 55.77
C SER A 2 16.24 -43.21 56.16
N GLN A 3 17.34 -43.52 55.49
CA GLN A 3 18.36 -42.50 55.22
C GLN A 3 17.85 -41.68 54.03
N SER A 4 17.81 -40.38 54.22
CA SER A 4 17.39 -39.38 53.25
C SER A 4 18.28 -39.46 52.01
N ASP A 5 17.71 -39.90 50.88
CA ASP A 5 18.31 -39.79 49.54
C ASP A 5 18.68 -38.32 49.17
N SER A 6 18.30 -37.32 50.00
CA SER A 6 18.70 -35.91 49.88
C SER A 6 20.11 -35.59 50.40
N GLU A 7 20.84 -36.55 50.97
CA GLU A 7 22.21 -36.35 51.49
C GLU A 7 23.31 -36.89 50.55
N ASP A 8 22.97 -37.45 49.39
CA ASP A 8 23.98 -37.89 48.42
C ASP A 8 24.65 -36.68 47.75
N ILE A 9 25.93 -36.47 48.09
CA ILE A 9 26.78 -35.40 47.57
C ILE A 9 26.84 -35.43 46.03
N ARG A 10 26.73 -36.62 45.42
CA ARG A 10 26.74 -36.81 43.95
C ARG A 10 25.46 -36.27 43.31
N VAL A 11 24.31 -36.53 43.91
CA VAL A 11 23.00 -36.03 43.43
C VAL A 11 22.91 -34.52 43.62
N ASN A 12 23.40 -34.00 44.74
CA ASN A 12 23.50 -32.57 44.99
C ASN A 12 24.39 -31.86 43.97
N HIS A 13 25.49 -32.50 43.54
CA HIS A 13 26.34 -31.97 42.47
C HIS A 13 25.58 -31.88 41.14
N ILE A 14 24.85 -32.92 40.73
CA ILE A 14 24.03 -32.90 39.51
C ILE A 14 22.96 -31.81 39.58
N SER A 15 22.27 -31.69 40.72
CA SER A 15 21.25 -30.66 40.97
C SER A 15 21.81 -29.24 40.80
N ILE A 16 22.93 -28.94 41.48
CA ILE A 16 23.55 -27.61 41.44
C ILE A 16 24.03 -27.29 40.03
N SER A 17 24.69 -28.25 39.35
CA SER A 17 25.14 -28.07 37.97
C SER A 17 23.97 -27.84 37.01
N ALA A 18 22.86 -28.59 37.16
CA ALA A 18 21.67 -28.39 36.34
C ALA A 18 21.03 -27.01 36.58
N GLN A 19 20.93 -26.58 37.84
CA GLN A 19 20.40 -25.26 38.22
C GLN A 19 21.26 -24.13 37.66
N GLN A 20 22.59 -24.26 37.68
CA GLN A 20 23.51 -23.26 37.10
C GLN A 20 23.33 -23.13 35.58
N ILE A 21 23.07 -24.23 34.88
CA ILE A 21 22.97 -24.24 33.42
C ILE A 21 21.60 -23.78 32.94
N MET A 22 20.53 -24.26 33.59
CA MET A 22 19.17 -24.03 33.14
C MET A 22 18.44 -22.93 33.90
N ALA A 23 18.94 -22.45 35.05
CA ALA A 23 18.34 -21.40 35.87
C ALA A 23 16.88 -21.68 36.29
N PHE A 24 16.66 -22.73 37.09
CA PHE A 24 15.35 -23.11 37.62
C PHE A 24 15.34 -23.17 39.15
N GLY A 25 14.15 -23.11 39.78
CA GLY A 25 14.00 -23.03 41.23
C GLY A 25 14.29 -24.35 41.95
N SER A 26 14.77 -24.28 43.20
CA SER A 26 15.05 -25.47 44.02
C SER A 26 13.81 -26.36 44.23
N ASN A 27 12.63 -25.75 44.31
CA ASN A 27 11.37 -26.47 44.50
C ASN A 27 11.01 -27.36 43.31
N GLU A 28 11.32 -26.92 42.08
CA GLU A 28 11.02 -27.69 40.85
C GLU A 28 11.91 -28.94 40.75
N TRP A 29 13.16 -28.86 41.22
CA TRP A 29 14.05 -30.02 41.35
C TRP A 29 13.46 -31.04 42.33
N GLU A 30 13.07 -30.58 43.51
CA GLU A 30 12.58 -31.45 44.57
C GLU A 30 11.29 -32.15 44.17
N GLU A 31 10.32 -31.43 43.59
CA GLU A 31 9.06 -32.01 43.11
C GLU A 31 9.27 -33.11 42.06
N THR A 32 10.24 -32.93 41.16
CA THR A 32 10.51 -33.88 40.07
C THR A 32 11.41 -35.02 40.50
N PHE A 33 12.39 -34.78 41.38
CA PHE A 33 13.24 -35.80 41.96
C PHE A 33 12.49 -36.73 42.93
N GLN A 34 11.42 -36.27 43.59
CA GLN A 34 10.64 -37.13 44.50
C GLN A 34 9.93 -38.30 43.81
N LYS A 35 9.76 -38.26 42.48
CA LYS A 35 9.19 -39.37 41.70
C LYS A 35 10.16 -40.57 41.71
N GLU A 36 9.66 -41.75 42.07
CA GLU A 36 10.49 -42.97 42.21
C GLU A 36 11.24 -43.34 40.90
N GLU A 37 10.59 -43.18 39.75
CA GLU A 37 11.21 -43.41 38.42
C GLU A 37 12.47 -42.55 38.20
N ASN A 38 12.44 -41.30 38.65
CA ASN A 38 13.53 -40.34 38.51
C ASN A 38 14.68 -40.63 39.48
N LYS A 39 14.37 -41.09 40.70
CA LYS A 39 15.37 -41.56 41.66
C LYS A 39 16.10 -42.80 41.13
N THR A 40 15.35 -43.74 40.55
CA THR A 40 15.95 -44.94 39.94
C THR A 40 16.84 -44.58 38.76
N LEU A 41 16.43 -43.64 37.90
CA LEU A 41 17.25 -43.20 36.76
C LEU A 41 18.57 -42.56 37.18
N ILE A 42 18.58 -41.71 38.21
CA ILE A 42 19.81 -41.08 38.71
C ILE A 42 20.70 -42.10 39.42
N LYS A 43 20.12 -43.01 40.23
CA LYS A 43 20.87 -44.10 40.87
C LYS A 43 21.49 -45.03 39.82
N ASP A 44 20.73 -45.39 38.79
CA ASP A 44 21.22 -46.16 37.66
C ASP A 44 22.35 -45.43 36.94
N PHE A 45 22.22 -44.14 36.65
CA PHE A 45 23.30 -43.34 36.06
C PHE A 45 24.54 -43.26 36.94
N LEU A 46 24.44 -43.27 38.27
CA LEU A 46 25.60 -43.19 39.15
C LEU A 46 26.30 -44.55 39.33
N ASP A 47 25.52 -45.59 39.59
CA ASP A 47 26.05 -46.86 40.10
C ASP A 47 26.24 -47.92 39.00
N THR A 48 25.49 -47.86 37.90
CA THR A 48 25.52 -48.89 36.84
C THR A 48 26.51 -48.54 35.72
N ILE A 49 27.26 -49.52 35.20
CA ILE A 49 28.30 -49.30 34.17
C ILE A 49 27.71 -49.03 32.76
N THR A 50 26.47 -49.46 32.52
CA THR A 50 25.81 -49.43 31.20
C THR A 50 25.19 -48.07 30.86
N SER A 51 24.72 -47.33 31.86
CA SER A 51 24.03 -46.03 31.77
C SER A 51 25.04 -44.88 31.78
N ASN A 52 25.46 -44.40 30.61
CA ASN A 52 26.51 -43.36 30.52
C ASN A 52 26.00 -41.95 30.32
N ILE A 53 24.70 -41.80 30.06
CA ILE A 53 24.07 -40.54 29.68
C ILE A 53 22.87 -40.30 30.59
N LEU A 54 22.80 -39.10 31.15
CA LEU A 54 21.63 -38.56 31.82
C LEU A 54 21.31 -37.20 31.20
N LEU A 55 20.06 -37.02 30.78
CA LEU A 55 19.55 -35.81 30.17
C LEU A 55 18.48 -35.21 31.08
N ILE A 56 18.57 -33.90 31.28
CA ILE A 56 17.59 -33.14 32.04
C ILE A 56 17.14 -31.98 31.17
N TYR A 57 15.83 -31.88 30.92
CA TYR A 57 15.29 -30.85 30.04
C TYR A 57 13.89 -30.40 30.45
N PHE A 58 13.47 -29.25 29.92
CA PHE A 58 12.10 -28.77 30.03
C PHE A 58 11.26 -29.24 28.85
N ASP A 59 10.15 -29.93 29.12
CA ASP A 59 9.20 -30.31 28.08
C ASP A 59 8.40 -29.08 27.58
N THR A 60 7.63 -29.25 26.50
CA THR A 60 6.70 -28.26 25.92
C THR A 60 5.72 -27.63 26.92
N THR A 61 5.48 -28.30 28.05
CA THR A 61 4.64 -27.84 29.16
C THR A 61 5.42 -27.11 30.27
N GLU A 62 6.69 -26.77 30.03
CA GLU A 62 7.62 -26.14 30.96
C GLU A 62 7.84 -26.94 32.26
N LYS A 63 7.76 -28.27 32.19
CA LYS A 63 8.06 -29.17 33.31
C LYS A 63 9.42 -29.84 33.14
N LEU A 64 10.15 -30.00 34.24
CA LEU A 64 11.45 -30.67 34.27
C LEU A 64 11.28 -32.19 34.08
N VAL A 65 12.06 -32.77 33.16
CA VAL A 65 12.02 -34.19 32.82
C VAL A 65 13.44 -34.76 32.86
N PHE A 66 13.60 -35.96 33.45
CA PHE A 66 14.84 -36.73 33.42
C PHE A 66 14.70 -37.89 32.45
N SER A 67 15.74 -38.14 31.65
CA SER A 67 15.76 -39.25 30.70
C SER A 67 17.17 -39.75 30.44
N SER A 68 17.31 -41.02 30.06
CA SER A 68 18.58 -41.58 29.58
C SER A 68 18.73 -41.45 28.06
N GLU A 69 17.63 -41.23 27.34
CA GLU A 69 17.56 -41.18 25.87
C GLU A 69 16.52 -40.14 25.42
N ILE A 70 16.75 -39.53 24.25
CA ILE A 70 15.82 -38.61 23.62
C ILE A 70 14.77 -39.45 22.88
N LYS A 71 13.57 -39.57 23.45
CA LYS A 71 12.53 -40.50 22.95
C LYS A 71 11.94 -40.15 21.58
N ASN A 72 12.14 -38.93 21.07
CA ASN A 72 11.60 -38.47 19.78
C ASN A 72 12.66 -37.79 18.92
N SER A 73 13.19 -38.50 17.92
CA SER A 73 14.16 -37.97 16.94
C SER A 73 13.57 -36.92 15.99
N ASN A 74 12.24 -36.84 15.89
CA ASN A 74 11.54 -36.04 14.88
C ASN A 74 10.98 -34.71 15.41
N LEU A 75 11.18 -34.42 16.71
CA LEU A 75 10.75 -33.15 17.32
C LEU A 75 11.99 -32.27 17.56
N PRO A 76 11.85 -30.93 17.46
CA PRO A 76 12.93 -30.02 17.80
C PRO A 76 13.38 -30.24 19.25
N LEU A 77 14.68 -30.15 19.48
CA LEU A 77 15.23 -30.36 20.82
C LEU A 77 14.70 -29.29 21.78
N PRO A 78 14.52 -29.65 23.06
CA PRO A 78 14.12 -28.70 24.09
C PRO A 78 15.08 -27.50 24.14
N LYS A 79 14.54 -26.28 24.26
CA LYS A 79 15.34 -25.04 24.36
C LYS A 79 16.24 -24.99 25.59
N ARG A 80 15.89 -25.74 26.65
CA ARG A 80 16.64 -25.85 27.91
C ARG A 80 16.91 -27.33 28.16
N LEU A 81 18.07 -27.79 27.73
CA LEU A 81 18.53 -29.17 27.91
C LEU A 81 19.96 -29.16 28.46
N CYS A 82 20.19 -29.88 29.55
CA CYS A 82 21.54 -30.21 29.99
C CYS A 82 21.78 -31.72 29.92
N PHE A 83 23.01 -32.08 29.58
CA PHE A 83 23.47 -33.45 29.53
C PHE A 83 24.53 -33.69 30.61
N PHE A 84 24.55 -34.92 31.12
CA PHE A 84 25.55 -35.45 32.03
C PHE A 84 26.09 -36.75 31.44
N LEU A 85 27.41 -36.85 31.36
CA LEU A 85 28.15 -38.00 30.85
C LEU A 85 29.08 -38.53 31.93
N LYS A 86 29.33 -39.84 31.90
CA LYS A 86 30.38 -40.47 32.70
C LYS A 86 31.23 -41.44 31.90
N ASN A 87 32.49 -41.61 32.30
CA ASN A 87 33.44 -42.50 31.64
C ASN A 87 33.24 -43.97 32.02
N ARG A 88 32.11 -44.59 31.67
CA ARG A 88 31.84 -46.05 31.75
C ARG A 88 32.35 -46.72 33.04
N LYS A 89 32.26 -46.02 34.17
CA LYS A 89 32.71 -46.44 35.50
C LYS A 89 31.66 -46.05 36.53
N ALA A 90 31.59 -46.76 37.64
CA ALA A 90 30.76 -46.36 38.77
C ALA A 90 31.30 -45.06 39.38
N VAL A 91 30.40 -44.11 39.66
CA VAL A 91 30.76 -42.82 40.23
C VAL A 91 30.75 -42.95 41.76
N SER A 92 31.93 -43.02 42.36
CA SER A 92 32.09 -43.03 43.81
C SER A 92 31.96 -41.62 44.41
N MET A 93 31.75 -41.56 45.73
CA MET A 93 31.72 -40.30 46.48
C MET A 93 33.04 -39.51 46.41
N ALA A 94 34.16 -40.14 46.02
CA ALA A 94 35.47 -39.48 45.96
C ALA A 94 35.80 -38.90 44.56
N ASN A 95 35.25 -39.45 43.48
CA ASN A 95 35.62 -39.12 42.10
C ASN A 95 34.52 -38.39 41.29
N TYR A 96 33.37 -38.12 41.89
CA TYR A 96 32.20 -37.54 41.21
C TYR A 96 32.46 -36.26 40.43
N LYS A 97 33.35 -35.38 40.91
CA LYS A 97 33.69 -34.12 40.21
C LYS A 97 34.54 -34.31 38.94
N GLN A 98 35.31 -35.38 38.86
CA GLN A 98 36.21 -35.65 37.73
C GLN A 98 35.56 -36.57 36.70
N GLU A 99 34.70 -37.47 37.16
CA GLU A 99 34.06 -38.47 36.31
C GLU A 99 32.76 -37.98 35.65
N ILE A 100 32.05 -37.01 36.27
CA ILE A 100 30.83 -36.44 35.70
C ILE A 100 31.20 -35.24 34.83
N ILE A 101 31.00 -35.38 33.52
CA ILE A 101 31.11 -34.29 32.54
C ILE A 101 29.70 -33.78 32.26
N PHE A 102 29.49 -32.47 32.27
CA PHE A 102 28.18 -31.90 32.01
C PHE A 102 28.25 -30.70 31.07
N GLY A 103 27.14 -30.43 30.38
CA GLY A 103 27.06 -29.32 29.44
C GLY A 103 25.64 -28.99 29.02
N ASN A 104 25.51 -27.91 28.26
CA ASN A 104 24.25 -27.44 27.68
C ASN A 104 24.18 -27.84 26.20
N LEU A 105 23.00 -28.22 25.72
CA LEU A 105 22.70 -28.42 24.31
C LEU A 105 21.63 -27.42 23.85
N SER A 106 21.92 -26.68 22.79
CA SER A 106 20.98 -25.77 22.13
C SER A 106 19.88 -26.55 21.39
N ASP A 107 18.76 -25.86 21.15
CA ASP A 107 17.71 -26.21 20.21
C ASP A 107 18.20 -26.45 18.77
N PHE A 108 19.38 -25.93 18.40
CA PHE A 108 20.08 -26.17 17.13
C PHE A 108 21.50 -26.75 17.37
N PRO A 109 21.64 -28.07 17.60
CA PRO A 109 22.92 -28.69 17.93
C PRO A 109 24.00 -28.52 16.86
N LEU A 110 23.62 -28.53 15.58
CA LEU A 110 24.55 -28.39 14.46
C LEU A 110 25.25 -27.02 14.49
N ASN A 111 24.53 -25.95 14.81
CA ASN A 111 25.11 -24.60 14.96
C ASN A 111 26.01 -24.47 16.18
N GLN A 112 25.60 -25.06 17.30
CA GLN A 112 26.44 -25.10 18.49
C GLN A 112 27.73 -25.88 18.22
N TYR A 113 27.63 -27.02 17.54
CA TYR A 113 28.77 -27.83 17.15
C TYR A 113 29.68 -27.10 16.16
N GLN A 114 29.13 -26.40 15.17
CA GLN A 114 29.91 -25.54 14.26
C GLN A 114 30.70 -24.47 15.01
N ASN A 115 30.06 -23.80 15.96
CA ASN A 115 30.70 -22.77 16.77
C ASN A 115 31.80 -23.34 17.67
N LEU A 116 31.54 -24.49 18.32
CA LEU A 116 32.54 -25.20 19.12
C LEU A 116 33.72 -25.66 18.26
N PHE A 117 33.44 -26.23 17.08
CA PHE A 117 34.46 -26.69 16.16
C PHE A 117 35.34 -25.52 15.69
N LYS A 118 34.73 -24.43 15.22
CA LYS A 118 35.44 -23.26 14.72
C LYS A 118 36.21 -22.49 15.81
N LYS A 119 35.61 -22.29 16.99
CA LYS A 119 36.20 -21.43 18.04
C LYS A 119 37.11 -22.17 19.00
N VAL A 120 36.91 -23.47 19.20
CA VAL A 120 37.61 -24.25 20.24
C VAL A 120 38.45 -25.37 19.61
N LEU A 121 37.84 -26.28 18.85
CA LEU A 121 38.55 -27.46 18.34
C LEU A 121 39.60 -27.09 17.27
N MET A 122 39.24 -26.24 16.31
CA MET A 122 40.13 -25.83 15.23
C MET A 122 41.40 -25.14 15.76
N PRO A 123 41.33 -24.16 16.70
CA PRO A 123 42.55 -23.63 17.32
C PRO A 123 43.35 -24.66 18.12
N ILE A 124 42.72 -25.64 18.76
CA ILE A 124 43.44 -26.68 19.52
C ILE A 124 44.31 -27.53 18.58
N PHE A 125 43.74 -27.97 17.46
CA PHE A 125 44.44 -28.84 16.52
C PHE A 125 45.37 -28.10 15.56
N CYS A 126 44.99 -26.91 15.10
CA CYS A 126 45.75 -26.15 14.10
C CYS A 126 46.81 -25.23 14.72
N ASN A 127 46.92 -25.13 16.04
CA ASN A 127 47.96 -24.32 16.68
C ASN A 127 49.33 -25.03 16.60
N PRO A 128 50.34 -24.42 15.95
CA PRO A 128 51.67 -25.00 15.82
C PRO A 128 52.35 -25.32 17.16
N SER A 129 52.00 -24.61 18.23
CA SER A 129 52.53 -24.87 19.58
C SER A 129 52.06 -26.21 20.15
N ASN A 130 50.86 -26.66 19.78
CA ASN A 130 50.28 -27.91 20.26
C ASN A 130 50.79 -29.13 19.48
N SER A 131 51.22 -28.92 18.23
CA SER A 131 51.73 -29.97 17.34
C SER A 131 53.26 -30.12 17.38
N GLN A 132 53.98 -29.43 18.27
CA GLN A 132 55.46 -29.50 18.33
C GLN A 132 56.02 -30.91 18.55
N ARG A 133 55.24 -31.80 19.16
CA ARG A 133 55.62 -33.20 19.43
C ARG A 133 55.15 -34.17 18.34
N TRP A 134 54.45 -33.68 17.32
CA TRP A 134 53.90 -34.50 16.26
C TRP A 134 54.89 -34.57 15.09
N PRO A 135 54.97 -35.71 14.39
CA PRO A 135 55.60 -35.77 13.07
C PRO A 135 54.98 -34.73 12.13
N ILE A 136 55.81 -34.11 11.29
CA ILE A 136 55.38 -33.01 10.40
C ILE A 136 54.29 -33.48 9.44
N GLU A 137 54.38 -34.72 8.98
CA GLU A 137 53.43 -35.36 8.08
C GLU A 137 52.06 -35.52 8.76
N ILE A 138 52.04 -35.95 10.02
CA ILE A 138 50.81 -36.11 10.80
C ILE A 138 50.17 -34.75 11.11
N ALA A 139 50.99 -33.75 11.45
CA ALA A 139 50.50 -32.40 11.69
C ALA A 139 49.89 -31.78 10.42
N HIS A 140 50.49 -32.01 9.26
CA HIS A 140 49.96 -31.55 7.99
C HIS A 140 48.65 -32.27 7.63
N ASP A 141 48.61 -33.60 7.79
CA ASP A 141 47.45 -34.43 7.47
C ASP A 141 46.23 -34.09 8.36
N ILE A 142 46.43 -33.99 9.67
CA ILE A 142 45.39 -33.57 10.62
C ILE A 142 44.87 -32.16 10.28
N ASN A 143 45.77 -31.23 9.93
CA ASN A 143 45.35 -29.88 9.54
C ASN A 143 44.53 -29.87 8.25
N SER A 144 44.85 -30.72 7.27
CA SER A 144 44.05 -30.85 6.05
C SER A 144 42.66 -31.40 6.37
N HIS A 145 42.59 -32.53 7.07
CA HIS A 145 41.33 -33.19 7.41
C HIS A 145 40.41 -32.30 8.27
N ILE A 146 40.95 -31.49 9.16
CA ILE A 146 40.16 -30.57 9.99
C ILE A 146 39.57 -29.43 9.17
N LYS A 147 40.31 -28.91 8.18
CA LYS A 147 39.81 -27.89 7.25
C LYS A 147 38.76 -28.47 6.30
N ASP A 148 38.97 -29.68 5.81
CA ASP A 148 37.98 -30.40 4.99
C ASP A 148 36.70 -30.65 5.78
N PHE A 149 36.81 -31.17 7.01
CA PHE A 149 35.67 -31.40 7.90
C PHE A 149 34.95 -30.10 8.26
N GLN A 150 35.67 -28.99 8.48
CA GLN A 150 35.03 -27.69 8.71
C GLN A 150 34.16 -27.26 7.54
N THR A 151 34.64 -27.53 6.33
CA THR A 151 33.96 -27.22 5.09
C THR A 151 32.70 -28.08 4.96
N ASP A 152 32.81 -29.38 5.15
CA ASP A 152 31.66 -30.30 5.13
C ASP A 152 30.61 -29.96 6.21
N LEU A 153 31.06 -29.60 7.41
CA LEU A 153 30.19 -29.21 8.51
C LEU A 153 29.43 -27.92 8.20
N LEU A 154 30.10 -26.92 7.62
CA LEU A 154 29.46 -25.67 7.18
C LEU A 154 28.39 -25.95 6.11
N TYR A 155 28.62 -26.89 5.20
CA TYR A 155 27.65 -27.31 4.19
C TYR A 155 26.42 -27.97 4.80
N GLN A 156 26.61 -28.94 5.70
CA GLN A 156 25.51 -29.65 6.35
C GLN A 156 24.67 -28.73 7.24
N VAL A 157 25.31 -27.76 7.91
CA VAL A 157 24.60 -26.69 8.63
C VAL A 157 23.77 -25.83 7.67
N GLY A 158 24.34 -25.43 6.53
CA GLY A 158 23.62 -24.66 5.50
C GLY A 158 22.39 -25.41 4.98
N LEU A 159 22.53 -26.70 4.67
CA LEU A 159 21.41 -27.56 4.25
C LEU A 159 20.33 -27.69 5.34
N ALA A 160 20.74 -27.91 6.59
CA ALA A 160 19.81 -28.05 7.72
C ALA A 160 19.01 -26.75 7.99
N GLU A 161 19.60 -25.59 7.69
CA GLU A 161 18.95 -24.28 7.78
C GLU A 161 18.23 -23.84 6.49
N GLN A 162 18.19 -24.69 5.44
CA GLN A 162 17.68 -24.34 4.10
C GLN A 162 18.35 -23.11 3.46
N LYS A 163 19.62 -22.85 3.80
CA LYS A 163 20.41 -21.74 3.26
C LYS A 163 21.40 -22.23 2.20
N THR A 164 21.40 -21.56 1.06
CA THR A 164 22.33 -21.85 -0.04
C THR A 164 23.73 -21.30 0.24
N VAL A 165 24.60 -22.09 0.86
CA VAL A 165 25.99 -21.70 1.13
C VAL A 165 26.89 -22.04 -0.07
N LEU A 166 27.43 -21.02 -0.72
CA LEU A 166 28.43 -21.12 -1.78
C LEU A 166 29.83 -21.18 -1.16
N MET A 167 30.28 -22.39 -0.84
CA MET A 167 31.57 -22.58 -0.18
C MET A 167 32.74 -22.43 -1.14
N VAL A 168 33.75 -21.67 -0.72
CA VAL A 168 35.04 -21.57 -1.40
C VAL A 168 36.03 -22.52 -0.72
N PRO A 169 36.52 -23.57 -1.39
CA PRO A 169 37.56 -24.46 -0.85
C PRO A 169 38.81 -23.67 -0.45
N ASP A 170 39.49 -24.08 0.62
CA ASP A 170 40.70 -23.38 1.09
C ASP A 170 41.81 -23.35 0.03
N LYS A 171 41.89 -24.39 -0.81
CA LYS A 171 42.81 -24.44 -1.97
C LYS A 171 42.46 -23.38 -3.02
N ALA A 172 41.17 -23.11 -3.24
CA ALA A 172 40.72 -22.06 -4.16
C ALA A 172 41.00 -20.64 -3.60
N LYS A 173 40.98 -20.44 -2.27
CA LYS A 173 41.31 -19.15 -1.63
C LYS A 173 42.75 -18.71 -1.87
N LEU A 174 43.67 -19.65 -2.14
CA LEU A 174 45.07 -19.35 -2.45
C LEU A 174 45.22 -18.51 -3.73
N ILE A 175 44.19 -18.41 -4.56
CA ILE A 175 44.19 -17.52 -5.73
C ILE A 175 44.25 -16.03 -5.36
N GLU A 176 43.80 -15.66 -4.16
CA GLU A 176 43.90 -14.28 -3.66
C GLU A 176 45.35 -13.82 -3.45
N ASN A 177 46.31 -14.75 -3.40
CA ASN A 177 47.74 -14.44 -3.31
C ASN A 177 48.37 -14.05 -4.66
N TYR A 178 47.62 -14.10 -5.76
CA TYR A 178 48.09 -13.77 -7.11
C TYR A 178 47.40 -12.52 -7.65
N ASP A 179 48.19 -11.54 -8.12
CA ASP A 179 47.67 -10.38 -8.85
C ASP A 179 47.21 -10.75 -10.28
N GLN A 180 46.29 -9.98 -10.87
CA GLN A 180 45.81 -10.18 -12.25
C GLN A 180 46.95 -10.30 -13.30
N ASP A 181 48.03 -9.53 -13.13
CA ASP A 181 49.20 -9.57 -13.99
C ASP A 181 50.11 -10.78 -13.77
N GLN A 182 50.00 -11.45 -12.62
CA GLN A 182 50.72 -12.69 -12.32
C GLN A 182 49.95 -13.91 -12.80
N ILE A 183 48.62 -13.92 -12.67
CA ILE A 183 47.74 -14.99 -13.17
C ILE A 183 47.89 -15.16 -14.68
N SER A 184 47.97 -14.05 -15.43
CA SER A 184 48.16 -14.08 -16.90
C SER A 184 49.55 -14.52 -17.36
N LYS A 185 50.55 -14.49 -16.47
CA LYS A 185 51.95 -14.83 -16.74
C LYS A 185 52.39 -16.17 -16.12
N GLN A 186 51.52 -16.83 -15.37
CA GLN A 186 51.83 -18.12 -14.74
C GLN A 186 51.95 -19.24 -15.76
N ASP A 187 52.99 -20.06 -15.60
CA ASP A 187 53.19 -21.26 -16.42
C ASP A 187 52.10 -22.28 -16.09
N CYS A 188 51.36 -22.71 -17.11
CA CYS A 188 50.31 -23.71 -17.01
C CYS A 188 50.83 -25.08 -16.56
N ARG A 189 52.14 -25.29 -16.48
CA ARG A 189 52.78 -26.50 -15.93
C ARG A 189 53.02 -26.47 -14.42
N ASN A 190 52.78 -25.35 -13.75
CA ASN A 190 52.90 -25.29 -12.30
C ASN A 190 51.81 -26.14 -11.64
N GLN A 191 52.23 -27.20 -10.95
CA GLN A 191 51.34 -28.19 -10.34
C GLN A 191 50.50 -27.60 -9.20
N GLU A 192 51.01 -26.61 -8.47
CA GLU A 192 50.24 -25.90 -7.43
C GLU A 192 49.14 -25.04 -8.06
N PHE A 193 49.45 -24.32 -9.14
CA PHE A 193 48.47 -23.51 -9.86
C PHE A 193 47.41 -24.37 -10.56
N GLN A 194 47.79 -25.50 -11.16
CA GLN A 194 46.84 -26.48 -11.71
C GLN A 194 45.89 -27.02 -10.64
N ASN A 195 46.39 -27.32 -9.43
CA ASN A 195 45.56 -27.77 -8.31
C ASN A 195 44.58 -26.70 -7.84
N ILE A 196 45.00 -25.43 -7.81
CA ILE A 196 44.11 -24.29 -7.50
C ILE A 196 43.02 -24.17 -8.58
N MET A 197 43.39 -24.20 -9.87
CA MET A 197 42.45 -24.10 -10.98
C MET A 197 41.47 -25.28 -11.05
N HIS A 198 41.94 -26.50 -10.76
CA HIS A 198 41.08 -27.67 -10.67
C HIS A 198 40.08 -27.54 -9.51
N SER A 199 40.54 -27.11 -8.33
CA SER A 199 39.67 -26.85 -7.18
C SER A 199 38.62 -25.76 -7.45
N ILE A 200 38.98 -24.71 -8.19
CA ILE A 200 38.03 -23.67 -8.65
C ILE A 200 37.04 -24.24 -9.66
N THR A 201 37.49 -25.09 -10.58
CA THR A 201 36.63 -25.70 -11.60
C THR A 201 35.60 -26.63 -10.96
N GLU A 202 36.04 -27.47 -10.01
CA GLU A 202 35.15 -28.32 -9.22
C GLU A 202 34.18 -27.51 -8.36
N MET A 203 34.65 -26.43 -7.73
CA MET A 203 33.80 -25.48 -6.99
C MET A 203 32.69 -24.91 -7.88
N LEU A 204 33.05 -24.39 -9.06
CA LEU A 204 32.09 -23.84 -10.02
C LEU A 204 31.12 -24.90 -10.54
N SER A 205 31.60 -26.12 -10.82
CA SER A 205 30.76 -27.25 -11.24
C SER A 205 29.72 -27.64 -10.18
N ASN A 206 30.02 -27.43 -8.90
CA ASN A 206 29.09 -27.68 -7.80
C ASN A 206 28.13 -26.50 -7.57
N TRP A 207 28.60 -25.26 -7.71
CA TRP A 207 27.77 -24.07 -7.50
C TRP A 207 26.72 -23.87 -8.60
N ILE A 208 27.06 -24.16 -9.86
CA ILE A 208 26.19 -23.88 -11.01
C ILE A 208 24.83 -24.60 -10.89
N PRO A 209 24.77 -25.92 -10.62
CA PRO A 209 23.49 -26.62 -10.46
C PRO A 209 22.65 -26.08 -9.30
N ILE A 210 23.30 -25.77 -8.16
CA ILE A 210 22.62 -25.25 -6.96
C ILE A 210 21.96 -23.89 -7.24
N VAL A 211 22.68 -22.98 -7.91
CA VAL A 211 22.13 -21.67 -8.28
C VAL A 211 21.05 -21.80 -9.35
N GLN A 212 21.22 -22.72 -10.31
CA GLN A 212 20.21 -23.00 -11.33
C GLN A 212 18.92 -23.52 -10.72
N GLU A 213 18.99 -24.45 -9.75
CA GLU A 213 17.83 -24.98 -9.05
C GLU A 213 17.02 -23.86 -8.35
N VAL A 214 17.69 -22.95 -7.63
CA VAL A 214 17.03 -21.80 -6.98
C VAL A 214 16.42 -20.81 -7.99
N LEU A 215 17.03 -20.65 -9.17
CA LEU A 215 16.54 -19.75 -10.23
C LEU A 215 15.39 -20.36 -11.04
N GLU A 216 15.42 -21.67 -11.28
CA GLU A 216 14.44 -22.40 -12.10
C GLU A 216 13.20 -22.81 -11.31
N PHE A 217 13.26 -22.83 -9.98
CA PHE A 217 12.09 -23.07 -9.14
C PHE A 217 10.98 -22.07 -9.47
N THR A 218 9.79 -22.54 -9.84
CA THR A 218 8.67 -21.67 -10.26
C THR A 218 7.45 -21.92 -9.37
N THR A 219 6.61 -20.91 -9.19
CA THR A 219 5.36 -21.02 -8.41
C THR A 219 4.47 -22.16 -8.88
N GLU A 220 4.55 -22.53 -10.17
CA GLU A 220 3.82 -23.67 -10.75
C GLU A 220 4.16 -25.02 -10.08
N GLN A 221 5.37 -25.20 -9.54
CA GLN A 221 5.78 -26.42 -8.83
C GLN A 221 5.20 -26.51 -7.40
N VAL A 222 4.92 -25.37 -6.77
CA VAL A 222 4.35 -25.28 -5.41
C VAL A 222 2.83 -25.40 -5.45
N ILE A 223 2.18 -24.80 -6.46
CA ILE A 223 0.72 -24.84 -6.69
C ILE A 223 0.19 -26.28 -6.89
N LEU A 224 1.06 -27.22 -7.29
CA LEU A 224 0.68 -28.61 -7.52
C LEU A 224 0.67 -29.49 -6.26
N GLN A 225 1.21 -29.04 -5.12
CA GLN A 225 1.50 -29.94 -4.00
C GLN A 225 0.68 -29.74 -2.71
N VAL A 226 0.11 -28.57 -2.36
CA VAL A 226 -0.66 -28.39 -1.10
C VAL A 226 -1.73 -27.29 -1.21
N ASP A 227 -2.76 -27.37 -0.35
CA ASP A 227 -3.93 -26.50 -0.21
C ASP A 227 -3.71 -24.99 -0.42
N GLN A 228 -4.70 -24.39 -1.09
CA GLN A 228 -4.73 -23.02 -1.63
C GLN A 228 -4.96 -21.94 -0.56
N ASP A 229 -4.01 -21.71 0.34
CA ASP A 229 -4.03 -20.52 1.22
C ASP A 229 -3.02 -19.47 0.72
N PRO A 230 -3.41 -18.19 0.51
CA PRO A 230 -2.48 -17.11 0.16
C PRO A 230 -1.22 -17.01 1.04
N THR A 231 -1.29 -17.51 2.28
CA THR A 231 -0.14 -17.56 3.20
C THR A 231 1.00 -18.44 2.70
N THR A 232 0.69 -19.52 1.96
CA THR A 232 1.67 -20.46 1.39
C THR A 232 2.47 -19.83 0.24
N GLU A 233 1.81 -19.00 -0.58
CA GLU A 233 2.49 -18.24 -1.63
C GLU A 233 3.37 -17.14 -1.01
N ILE A 234 2.88 -16.47 0.05
CA ILE A 234 3.65 -15.47 0.77
C ILE A 234 4.89 -16.08 1.43
N SER A 235 4.77 -17.23 2.11
CA SER A 235 5.92 -17.92 2.72
C SER A 235 6.93 -18.35 1.65
N PHE A 236 6.44 -18.91 0.54
CA PHE A 236 7.30 -19.26 -0.60
C PHE A 236 8.11 -18.07 -1.12
N TRP A 237 7.48 -16.90 -1.31
CA TRP A 237 8.17 -15.71 -1.79
C TRP A 237 9.15 -15.15 -0.74
N ASN A 238 8.85 -15.26 0.55
CA ASN A 238 9.75 -14.87 1.63
C ASN A 238 10.98 -15.79 1.69
N ASP A 239 10.79 -17.10 1.67
CA ASP A 239 11.89 -18.08 1.70
C ASP A 239 12.81 -17.89 0.49
N ARG A 240 12.20 -17.68 -0.70
CA ARG A 240 12.95 -17.41 -1.92
C ARG A 240 13.74 -16.11 -1.85
N LYS A 241 13.14 -15.05 -1.30
CA LYS A 241 13.83 -13.77 -1.09
C LYS A 241 15.04 -13.98 -0.20
N GLU A 242 14.89 -14.66 0.94
CA GLU A 242 16.00 -14.92 1.87
C GLU A 242 17.12 -15.74 1.21
N GLN A 243 16.78 -16.76 0.42
CA GLN A 243 17.75 -17.56 -0.33
C GLN A 243 18.53 -16.72 -1.35
N LEU A 244 17.83 -15.89 -2.14
CA LEU A 244 18.45 -15.01 -3.13
C LEU A 244 19.29 -13.92 -2.47
N GLU A 245 18.84 -13.35 -1.35
CA GLU A 245 19.61 -12.40 -0.53
C GLU A 245 20.89 -13.05 0.00
N PHE A 246 20.81 -14.31 0.44
CA PHE A 246 21.97 -15.05 0.93
C PHE A 246 22.98 -15.36 -0.19
N ILE A 247 22.53 -15.77 -1.38
CA ILE A 247 23.40 -15.94 -2.56
C ILE A 247 24.02 -14.60 -2.98
N TYR A 248 23.20 -13.54 -3.03
CA TYR A 248 23.66 -12.19 -3.33
C TYR A 248 24.72 -11.71 -2.32
N SER A 249 24.54 -12.00 -1.03
CA SER A 249 25.46 -11.64 0.04
C SER A 249 26.84 -12.32 -0.10
N GLN A 250 26.90 -13.49 -0.71
CA GLN A 250 28.13 -14.27 -0.87
C GLN A 250 28.88 -13.93 -2.18
N SER A 251 28.21 -13.36 -3.17
CA SER A 251 28.83 -13.03 -4.45
C SER A 251 29.43 -11.62 -4.47
N LYS A 252 30.70 -11.49 -4.02
CA LYS A 252 31.44 -10.20 -4.04
C LYS A 252 31.49 -9.55 -5.43
N TYR A 253 31.60 -10.33 -6.50
CA TYR A 253 31.68 -9.80 -7.87
C TYR A 253 30.32 -9.41 -8.46
N TYR A 254 29.22 -10.09 -8.08
CA TYR A 254 27.87 -9.69 -8.50
C TYR A 254 27.47 -8.33 -7.89
N LYS A 255 27.88 -8.08 -6.63
CA LYS A 255 27.74 -6.77 -5.95
C LYS A 255 28.54 -5.64 -6.60
N SER A 256 29.61 -5.99 -7.32
CA SER A 256 30.60 -5.02 -7.82
C SER A 256 30.39 -4.62 -9.28
N VAL A 257 29.45 -5.26 -10.00
CA VAL A 257 29.24 -5.06 -11.43
C VAL A 257 27.82 -4.51 -11.71
N PRO A 258 27.67 -3.19 -11.87
CA PRO A 258 26.38 -2.53 -12.14
C PRO A 258 25.58 -3.11 -13.32
N SER A 259 26.26 -3.68 -14.33
CA SER A 259 25.60 -4.24 -15.52
C SER A 259 24.78 -5.50 -15.23
N GLN A 260 25.08 -6.26 -14.18
CA GLN A 260 24.34 -7.49 -13.85
C GLN A 260 23.02 -7.18 -13.17
N ILE A 261 22.99 -6.16 -12.29
CA ILE A 261 21.77 -5.65 -11.65
C ILE A 261 20.82 -5.06 -12.71
N ILE A 262 21.35 -4.33 -13.70
CA ILE A 262 20.57 -3.82 -14.83
C ILE A 262 19.86 -4.96 -15.58
N VAL A 263 20.55 -6.09 -15.82
CA VAL A 263 19.95 -7.24 -16.52
C VAL A 263 18.84 -7.89 -15.69
N LEU A 264 19.02 -8.03 -14.38
CA LEU A 264 17.96 -8.55 -13.50
C LEU A 264 16.74 -7.64 -13.47
N LEU A 265 16.93 -6.34 -13.26
CA LEU A 265 15.83 -5.39 -13.22
C LEU A 265 15.06 -5.39 -14.56
N LYS A 266 15.77 -5.49 -15.69
CA LYS A 266 15.13 -5.68 -17.00
C LYS A 266 14.32 -6.98 -17.09
N LYS A 267 14.85 -8.09 -16.56
CA LYS A 267 14.11 -9.36 -16.52
C LYS A 267 12.85 -9.25 -15.67
N ILE A 268 12.91 -8.56 -14.53
CA ILE A 268 11.74 -8.31 -13.67
C ILE A 268 10.70 -7.46 -14.41
N CYS A 269 11.13 -6.35 -15.04
CA CYS A 269 10.25 -5.52 -15.87
C CYS A 269 9.57 -6.34 -16.98
N TYR A 270 10.31 -7.26 -17.61
CA TYR A 270 9.77 -8.14 -18.65
C TYR A 270 8.78 -9.18 -18.10
N ILE A 271 9.02 -9.72 -16.90
CA ILE A 271 8.07 -10.62 -16.23
C ILE A 271 6.78 -9.87 -15.89
N LEU A 272 6.87 -8.65 -15.36
CA LEU A 272 5.71 -7.78 -15.10
C LEU A 272 4.94 -7.51 -16.38
N TYR A 273 5.63 -7.12 -17.47
CA TYR A 273 5.03 -6.98 -18.78
C TYR A 273 4.25 -8.23 -19.21
N LYS A 274 4.87 -9.42 -19.14
CA LYS A 274 4.20 -10.69 -19.51
C LYS A 274 2.97 -10.99 -18.66
N LYS A 275 3.04 -10.73 -17.36
CA LYS A 275 1.93 -10.96 -16.43
C LYS A 275 0.78 -9.98 -16.70
N THR A 276 1.08 -8.69 -16.88
CA THR A 276 0.10 -7.68 -17.26
C THR A 276 -0.52 -7.96 -18.61
N HIS A 277 0.27 -8.35 -19.61
CA HIS A 277 -0.19 -8.73 -20.94
C HIS A 277 -1.20 -9.88 -20.88
N LYS A 278 -0.87 -10.95 -20.14
CA LYS A 278 -1.78 -12.09 -19.91
C LYS A 278 -3.03 -11.71 -19.12
N PHE A 279 -2.92 -10.79 -18.16
CA PHE A 279 -4.03 -10.36 -17.30
C PHE A 279 -5.04 -9.48 -18.05
N LEU A 280 -4.54 -8.53 -18.85
CA LEU A 280 -5.37 -7.57 -19.58
C LEU A 280 -5.95 -8.13 -20.89
N ASP A 281 -5.30 -9.15 -21.47
CA ASP A 281 -5.64 -9.72 -22.78
C ASP A 281 -5.89 -8.64 -23.86
N PRO A 282 -4.84 -8.14 -24.52
CA PRO A 282 -4.92 -6.94 -25.35
C PRO A 282 -5.97 -6.97 -26.46
N LEU A 283 -6.32 -8.16 -26.98
CA LEU A 283 -7.31 -8.32 -28.06
C LEU A 283 -8.75 -8.19 -27.57
N SER A 284 -9.03 -8.51 -26.30
CA SER A 284 -10.37 -8.38 -25.73
C SER A 284 -10.54 -7.09 -24.91
N LEU A 285 -9.46 -6.36 -24.63
CA LEU A 285 -9.42 -5.19 -23.77
C LEU A 285 -10.49 -4.13 -24.07
N PHE A 286 -10.74 -3.84 -25.35
CA PHE A 286 -11.75 -2.85 -25.78
C PHE A 286 -13.17 -3.42 -25.93
N THR A 287 -13.33 -4.74 -25.81
CA THR A 287 -14.63 -5.44 -25.96
C THR A 287 -15.27 -5.83 -24.63
N VAL A 288 -14.47 -5.94 -23.56
CA VAL A 288 -14.94 -6.19 -22.19
C VAL A 288 -15.72 -4.98 -21.66
N SER A 289 -16.54 -5.18 -20.63
CA SER A 289 -17.21 -4.09 -19.91
C SER A 289 -16.20 -3.00 -19.50
N ARG A 290 -16.49 -1.75 -19.89
CA ARG A 290 -15.59 -0.59 -19.69
C ARG A 290 -15.15 -0.42 -18.24
N ASP A 291 -16.06 -0.54 -17.28
CA ASP A 291 -15.77 -0.38 -15.85
C ASP A 291 -14.70 -1.38 -15.37
N LYS A 292 -14.84 -2.65 -15.77
CA LYS A 292 -13.87 -3.70 -15.47
C LYS A 292 -12.53 -3.49 -16.18
N ALA A 293 -12.55 -2.99 -17.42
CA ALA A 293 -11.32 -2.68 -18.15
C ALA A 293 -10.56 -1.53 -17.47
N ILE A 294 -11.27 -0.47 -17.04
CA ILE A 294 -10.70 0.64 -16.28
C ILE A 294 -10.10 0.15 -14.96
N GLU A 295 -10.83 -0.67 -14.21
CA GLU A 295 -10.35 -1.25 -12.95
C GLU A 295 -9.07 -2.07 -13.17
N ASN A 296 -9.10 -3.01 -14.12
CA ASN A 296 -7.96 -3.88 -14.43
C ASN A 296 -6.71 -3.09 -14.88
N ILE A 297 -6.88 -2.04 -15.70
CA ILE A 297 -5.78 -1.19 -16.15
C ILE A 297 -5.22 -0.38 -14.97
N LYS A 298 -6.08 0.21 -14.13
CA LYS A 298 -5.66 0.94 -12.92
C LYS A 298 -4.88 0.04 -11.99
N THR A 299 -5.37 -1.16 -11.68
CA THR A 299 -4.65 -2.15 -10.88
C THR A 299 -3.28 -2.48 -11.48
N SER A 300 -3.20 -2.63 -12.80
CA SER A 300 -1.93 -2.90 -13.48
C SER A 300 -0.94 -1.74 -13.34
N ILE A 301 -1.40 -0.50 -13.49
CA ILE A 301 -0.59 0.71 -13.28
C ILE A 301 -0.15 0.81 -11.82
N ASP A 302 -1.04 0.55 -10.86
CA ASP A 302 -0.73 0.61 -9.43
C ASP A 302 0.36 -0.40 -9.05
N ILE A 303 0.27 -1.64 -9.55
CA ILE A 303 1.33 -2.65 -9.34
C ILE A 303 2.67 -2.17 -9.88
N MET A 304 2.68 -1.55 -11.07
CA MET A 304 3.89 -0.99 -11.66
C MET A 304 4.46 0.17 -10.84
N SER A 305 3.60 1.03 -10.28
CA SER A 305 4.00 2.12 -9.38
C SER A 305 4.57 1.59 -8.07
N VAL A 306 3.97 0.55 -7.47
CA VAL A 306 4.50 -0.10 -6.26
C VAL A 306 5.89 -0.67 -6.52
N PHE A 307 6.11 -1.30 -7.67
CA PHE A 307 7.43 -1.80 -8.06
C PHE A 307 8.47 -0.67 -8.19
N LEU A 308 8.12 0.44 -8.85
CA LEU A 308 9.02 1.59 -8.99
C LEU A 308 9.37 2.22 -7.63
N ASN A 309 8.37 2.40 -6.77
CA ASN A 309 8.60 2.91 -5.41
C ASN A 309 9.51 1.96 -4.61
N SER A 310 9.29 0.65 -4.72
CA SER A 310 10.14 -0.35 -4.06
C SER A 310 11.59 -0.34 -4.58
N TYR A 311 11.78 -0.06 -5.87
CA TYR A 311 13.11 0.13 -6.46
C TYR A 311 13.79 1.37 -5.88
N ASP A 312 13.08 2.49 -5.77
CA ASP A 312 13.60 3.73 -5.20
C ASP A 312 13.94 3.55 -3.71
N ASP A 313 13.08 2.90 -2.92
CA ASP A 313 13.34 2.55 -1.52
C ASP A 313 14.62 1.69 -1.37
N CYS A 314 14.76 0.66 -2.22
CA CYS A 314 15.97 -0.18 -2.25
C CYS A 314 17.21 0.66 -2.59
N ARG A 315 17.10 1.55 -3.57
CA ARG A 315 18.19 2.41 -4.02
C ARG A 315 18.64 3.37 -2.91
N GLU A 316 17.70 4.01 -2.22
CA GLU A 316 17.98 4.88 -1.07
C GLU A 316 18.65 4.11 0.07
N TYR A 317 18.17 2.90 0.37
CA TYR A 317 18.78 2.02 1.36
C TYR A 317 20.25 1.72 1.03
N PHE A 318 20.56 1.35 -0.21
CA PHE A 318 21.95 1.08 -0.61
C PHE A 318 22.83 2.33 -0.66
N HIS A 319 22.28 3.50 -1.00
CA HIS A 319 23.02 4.78 -0.89
C HIS A 319 23.36 5.12 0.56
N SER A 320 22.53 4.73 1.54
CA SER A 320 22.81 4.97 2.96
C SER A 320 23.96 4.09 3.52
N LEU A 321 24.25 2.97 2.85
CA LEU A 321 25.28 2.00 3.26
C LEU A 321 26.70 2.31 2.74
N ASP A 322 26.84 3.32 1.86
CA ASP A 322 28.09 3.71 1.17
C ASP A 322 29.29 3.98 2.13
N ASN A 323 29.04 4.19 3.43
CA ASN A 323 30.08 4.55 4.41
C ASN A 323 30.63 3.39 5.26
N LYS A 324 30.10 2.16 5.17
CA LYS A 324 30.50 1.05 6.08
C LYS A 324 30.84 -0.28 5.41
N THR A 325 30.55 -0.48 4.13
CA THR A 325 30.76 -1.76 3.44
C THR A 325 31.21 -1.55 2.00
N GLU A 326 32.09 -2.43 1.47
CA GLU A 326 32.51 -2.51 0.05
C GLU A 326 31.34 -2.93 -0.89
N ILE A 327 30.17 -2.30 -0.76
CA ILE A 327 29.01 -2.52 -1.63
C ILE A 327 29.03 -1.40 -2.67
N TYR A 328 29.01 -1.76 -3.96
CA TYR A 328 28.94 -0.76 -5.01
C TYR A 328 27.50 -0.21 -5.09
N PRO A 329 27.28 1.09 -4.89
CA PRO A 329 25.94 1.68 -4.97
C PRO A 329 25.38 1.56 -6.38
N TRP A 330 24.05 1.56 -6.52
CA TRP A 330 23.33 1.50 -7.80
C TRP A 330 23.51 2.80 -8.61
N LYS A 331 24.75 3.05 -9.06
CA LYS A 331 25.20 4.20 -9.85
C LYS A 331 25.08 3.88 -11.34
N PHE A 332 23.85 3.70 -11.81
CA PHE A 332 23.54 3.65 -13.24
C PHE A 332 22.32 4.52 -13.57
N PRO A 333 22.20 5.05 -14.81
CA PRO A 333 21.02 5.83 -15.20
C PRO A 333 19.77 4.96 -15.26
N ASP A 334 18.68 5.41 -14.64
CA ASP A 334 17.40 4.67 -14.57
C ASP A 334 16.85 4.36 -15.97
N LYS A 335 17.04 5.28 -16.92
CA LYS A 335 16.70 5.08 -18.35
C LYS A 335 17.32 3.83 -18.97
N ARG A 336 18.47 3.35 -18.47
CA ARG A 336 19.09 2.12 -19.00
C ARG A 336 18.30 0.87 -18.62
N VAL A 337 17.54 0.93 -17.53
CA VAL A 337 16.73 -0.17 -17.01
C VAL A 337 15.28 -0.03 -17.46
N PHE A 338 14.70 1.15 -17.25
CA PHE A 338 13.25 1.33 -17.29
C PHE A 338 12.71 1.92 -18.59
N SER A 339 13.53 2.24 -19.60
CA SER A 339 13.01 2.89 -20.82
C SER A 339 11.85 2.14 -21.47
N GLN A 340 11.93 0.81 -21.59
CA GLN A 340 10.84 -0.01 -22.13
C GLN A 340 9.65 -0.11 -21.17
N PHE A 341 9.91 -0.11 -19.87
CA PHE A 341 8.90 -0.19 -18.83
C PHE A 341 8.09 1.12 -18.72
N GLU A 342 8.76 2.27 -18.84
CA GLU A 342 8.13 3.60 -18.91
C GLU A 342 7.21 3.70 -20.13
N ILE A 343 7.61 3.18 -21.30
CA ILE A 343 6.76 3.14 -22.50
C ILE A 343 5.52 2.26 -22.25
N LEU A 344 5.66 1.12 -21.57
CA LEU A 344 4.53 0.27 -21.20
C LEU A 344 3.54 1.01 -20.27
N VAL A 345 4.03 1.65 -19.22
CA VAL A 345 3.20 2.44 -18.29
C VAL A 345 2.48 3.55 -19.04
N GLN A 346 3.19 4.23 -19.96
CA GLN A 346 2.60 5.26 -20.81
C GLN A 346 1.51 4.69 -21.70
N ARG A 347 1.75 3.55 -22.36
CA ARG A 347 0.75 2.85 -23.20
C ARG A 347 -0.52 2.51 -22.40
N LEU A 348 -0.37 2.02 -21.18
CA LEU A 348 -1.51 1.71 -20.30
C LEU A 348 -2.32 2.96 -19.94
N LYS A 349 -1.66 4.10 -19.71
CA LYS A 349 -2.34 5.38 -19.48
C LYS A 349 -3.09 5.86 -20.72
N GLU A 350 -2.50 5.72 -21.89
CA GLU A 350 -3.15 6.08 -23.17
C GLU A 350 -4.40 5.23 -23.42
N ILE A 351 -4.32 3.92 -23.15
CA ILE A 351 -5.49 3.04 -23.24
C ILE A 351 -6.55 3.42 -22.21
N LEU A 352 -6.13 3.74 -20.98
CA LEU A 352 -7.03 4.21 -19.93
C LEU A 352 -7.76 5.50 -20.35
N ASP A 353 -7.06 6.44 -21.00
CA ASP A 353 -7.64 7.68 -21.53
C ASP A 353 -8.70 7.39 -22.60
N ILE A 354 -8.45 6.44 -23.51
CA ILE A 354 -9.42 6.02 -24.54
C ILE A 354 -10.68 5.44 -23.89
N ILE A 355 -10.54 4.49 -22.95
CA ILE A 355 -11.69 3.80 -22.34
C ILE A 355 -12.48 4.76 -21.44
N SER A 356 -11.79 5.63 -20.69
CA SER A 356 -12.43 6.67 -19.88
C SER A 356 -13.20 7.66 -20.77
N ALA A 357 -12.63 8.04 -21.92
CA ALA A 357 -13.37 8.85 -22.89
C ALA A 357 -14.62 8.10 -23.40
N ALA A 358 -14.52 6.80 -23.69
CA ALA A 358 -15.66 6.00 -24.12
C ALA A 358 -16.77 5.91 -23.06
N GLU A 359 -16.43 5.80 -21.78
CA GLU A 359 -17.39 5.86 -20.68
C GLU A 359 -18.17 7.18 -20.69
N THR A 360 -17.47 8.31 -20.88
CA THR A 360 -18.12 9.64 -20.93
C THR A 360 -19.00 9.83 -22.17
N TYR A 361 -18.52 9.47 -23.35
CA TYR A 361 -19.20 9.74 -24.62
C TYR A 361 -20.34 8.78 -24.92
N PHE A 362 -20.27 7.52 -24.46
CA PHE A 362 -21.40 6.60 -24.63
C PHE A 362 -22.55 6.86 -23.66
N ASN A 363 -22.26 7.48 -22.52
CA ASN A 363 -23.26 7.80 -21.49
C ASN A 363 -23.75 9.26 -21.55
N ILE A 364 -23.56 9.96 -22.67
CA ILE A 364 -24.09 11.32 -22.86
C ILE A 364 -25.62 11.30 -22.65
N PRO A 365 -26.18 12.08 -21.70
CA PRO A 365 -27.59 12.03 -21.36
C PRO A 365 -28.47 12.83 -22.34
N VAL A 366 -28.38 12.51 -23.65
CA VAL A 366 -29.15 13.14 -24.74
C VAL A 366 -30.65 13.19 -24.42
N ASN A 367 -31.16 12.13 -23.78
CA ASN A 367 -32.58 11.97 -23.49
C ASN A 367 -33.13 12.99 -22.48
N LYS A 368 -32.27 13.66 -21.69
CA LYS A 368 -32.70 14.59 -20.63
C LYS A 368 -33.10 15.99 -21.13
N LEU A 369 -32.89 16.33 -22.41
CA LEU A 369 -33.18 17.66 -22.98
C LEU A 369 -34.62 17.84 -23.50
N PHE A 370 -35.67 17.70 -22.69
CA PHE A 370 -37.07 17.44 -23.17
C PHE A 370 -37.77 18.56 -23.98
N LYS A 371 -37.22 19.78 -24.03
CA LYS A 371 -37.91 20.91 -24.67
C LYS A 371 -37.83 20.86 -26.20
N MET A 372 -38.90 21.28 -26.89
CA MET A 372 -38.95 21.35 -28.37
C MET A 372 -37.84 22.24 -28.95
N GLN A 373 -37.51 23.35 -28.29
CA GLN A 373 -36.42 24.25 -28.69
C GLN A 373 -35.03 23.59 -28.60
N GLN A 374 -34.89 22.52 -27.79
CA GLN A 374 -33.65 21.78 -27.60
C GLN A 374 -33.51 20.59 -28.59
N ALA A 375 -34.52 20.34 -29.44
CA ALA A 375 -34.53 19.18 -30.34
C ALA A 375 -33.39 19.20 -31.37
N GLU A 376 -32.97 20.38 -31.84
CA GLU A 376 -31.81 20.50 -32.73
C GLU A 376 -30.51 20.12 -32.02
N TYR A 377 -30.36 20.51 -30.76
CA TYR A 377 -29.17 20.23 -29.96
C TYR A 377 -29.08 18.75 -29.57
N ARG A 378 -30.22 18.09 -29.33
CA ARG A 378 -30.27 16.63 -29.21
C ARG A 378 -29.66 15.95 -30.43
N LYS A 379 -30.10 16.33 -31.64
CA LYS A 379 -29.53 15.78 -32.88
C LYS A 379 -28.04 16.05 -33.02
N ARG A 380 -27.56 17.22 -32.59
CA ARG A 380 -26.11 17.53 -32.56
C ARG A 380 -25.36 16.63 -31.58
N LEU A 381 -25.89 16.39 -30.39
CA LEU A 381 -25.30 15.46 -29.40
C LEU A 381 -25.31 14.00 -29.91
N GLU A 382 -26.40 13.55 -30.54
CA GLU A 382 -26.49 12.22 -31.18
C GLU A 382 -25.46 12.07 -32.29
N ASN A 383 -25.26 13.12 -33.10
CA ASN A 383 -24.24 13.14 -34.14
C ASN A 383 -22.82 13.08 -33.55
N ILE A 384 -22.54 13.82 -32.47
CA ILE A 384 -21.25 13.76 -31.74
C ILE A 384 -21.01 12.34 -31.21
N GLN A 385 -22.03 11.73 -30.60
CA GLN A 385 -21.94 10.35 -30.10
C GLN A 385 -21.70 9.35 -31.24
N SER A 386 -22.38 9.52 -32.39
CA SER A 386 -22.17 8.70 -33.58
C SER A 386 -20.75 8.84 -34.14
N GLN A 387 -20.22 10.07 -34.21
CA GLN A 387 -18.84 10.32 -34.64
C GLN A 387 -17.84 9.68 -33.68
N PHE A 388 -18.01 9.85 -32.38
CA PHE A 388 -17.18 9.18 -31.37
C PHE A 388 -17.22 7.65 -31.53
N THR A 389 -18.41 7.08 -31.75
CA THR A 389 -18.60 5.64 -31.95
C THR A 389 -17.82 5.12 -33.17
N GLN A 390 -17.70 5.93 -34.23
CA GLN A 390 -16.94 5.55 -35.43
C GLN A 390 -15.43 5.51 -35.15
N GLU A 391 -14.90 6.48 -34.41
CA GLU A 391 -13.49 6.50 -34.00
C GLU A 391 -13.17 5.36 -33.03
N PHE A 392 -14.05 5.10 -32.06
CA PHE A 392 -13.86 4.02 -31.09
C PHE A 392 -13.87 2.63 -31.74
N LYS A 393 -14.65 2.43 -32.81
CA LYS A 393 -14.69 1.17 -33.58
C LYS A 393 -13.35 0.76 -34.18
N VAL A 394 -12.43 1.70 -34.39
CA VAL A 394 -11.06 1.39 -34.84
C VAL A 394 -10.36 0.51 -33.80
N PHE A 395 -10.53 0.84 -32.52
CA PHE A 395 -9.96 0.07 -31.40
C PHE A 395 -10.75 -1.21 -31.10
N GLU A 396 -12.07 -1.23 -31.24
CA GLU A 396 -12.85 -2.47 -31.07
C GLU A 396 -12.52 -3.54 -32.11
N LYS A 397 -12.10 -3.12 -33.30
CA LYS A 397 -11.78 -4.00 -34.44
C LYS A 397 -10.28 -4.07 -34.71
N CYS A 398 -9.44 -3.61 -33.78
CA CYS A 398 -8.01 -3.59 -34.01
C CYS A 398 -7.49 -5.03 -34.20
N THR A 399 -6.69 -5.24 -35.24
CA THR A 399 -6.07 -6.55 -35.54
C THR A 399 -4.66 -6.66 -34.96
N TYR A 400 -4.13 -5.57 -34.43
CA TYR A 400 -2.81 -5.51 -33.80
C TYR A 400 -2.94 -5.53 -32.28
N ASP A 401 -1.85 -5.85 -31.59
CA ASP A 401 -1.75 -5.80 -30.13
C ASP A 401 -1.52 -4.35 -29.65
N PRO A 402 -2.46 -3.73 -28.91
CA PRO A 402 -2.31 -2.37 -28.39
C PRO A 402 -1.14 -2.22 -27.40
N LEU A 403 -0.70 -3.31 -26.76
CA LEU A 403 0.38 -3.33 -25.78
C LEU A 403 1.76 -3.67 -26.39
N ASP A 404 1.85 -3.94 -27.70
CA ASP A 404 3.13 -4.25 -28.36
C ASP A 404 4.02 -3.01 -28.46
N LEU A 405 5.11 -3.02 -27.68
CA LEU A 405 6.10 -1.96 -27.59
C LEU A 405 6.92 -1.73 -28.87
N ASN A 406 6.93 -2.69 -29.80
CA ASN A 406 7.70 -2.58 -31.04
C ASN A 406 6.89 -2.04 -32.22
N SER A 407 5.56 -1.95 -32.06
CA SER A 407 4.64 -1.49 -33.10
C SER A 407 4.27 -0.02 -32.90
N ASN A 408 4.38 0.75 -33.99
CA ASN A 408 3.92 2.13 -34.08
C ASN A 408 2.45 2.27 -34.52
N ALA A 409 1.73 1.16 -34.74
CA ALA A 409 0.33 1.20 -35.19
C ALA A 409 -0.58 1.87 -34.14
N PHE A 410 -0.50 1.44 -32.88
CA PHE A 410 -1.34 2.00 -31.81
C PHE A 410 -1.07 3.48 -31.53
N PRO A 411 0.18 3.98 -31.38
CA PRO A 411 0.42 5.39 -31.10
C PRO A 411 -0.07 6.31 -32.23
N GLU A 412 0.01 5.87 -33.49
CA GLU A 412 -0.52 6.61 -34.63
C GLU A 412 -2.05 6.73 -34.57
N ASP A 413 -2.75 5.61 -34.33
CA ASP A 413 -4.21 5.58 -34.15
C ASP A 413 -4.64 6.40 -32.92
N TYR A 414 -3.89 6.34 -31.83
CA TYR A 414 -4.15 7.11 -30.62
C TYR A 414 -4.02 8.63 -30.85
N ILE A 415 -3.00 9.08 -31.57
CA ILE A 415 -2.85 10.50 -31.92
C ILE A 415 -4.02 10.97 -32.79
N SER A 416 -4.42 10.15 -33.76
CA SER A 416 -5.60 10.44 -34.61
C SER A 416 -6.87 10.57 -33.75
N PHE A 417 -7.09 9.60 -32.85
CA PHE A 417 -8.20 9.60 -31.90
C PHE A 417 -8.20 10.84 -31.00
N LEU A 418 -7.05 11.22 -30.42
CA LEU A 418 -6.93 12.40 -29.56
C LEU A 418 -7.29 13.69 -30.28
N ASN A 419 -6.80 13.86 -31.51
CA ASN A 419 -7.16 15.02 -32.33
C ASN A 419 -8.67 15.06 -32.57
N LYS A 420 -9.29 13.91 -32.86
CA LYS A 420 -10.72 13.85 -33.09
C LYS A 420 -11.54 14.10 -31.84
N VAL A 421 -11.16 13.52 -30.71
CA VAL A 421 -11.80 13.74 -29.41
C VAL A 421 -11.70 15.19 -28.98
N LYS A 422 -10.58 15.86 -29.26
CA LYS A 422 -10.44 17.31 -29.02
C LYS A 422 -11.42 18.13 -29.84
N GLU A 423 -11.65 17.78 -31.12
CA GLU A 423 -12.68 18.43 -31.94
C GLU A 423 -14.08 18.20 -31.35
N LEU A 424 -14.39 16.97 -30.93
CA LEU A 424 -15.67 16.61 -30.33
C LEU A 424 -15.87 17.32 -28.97
N ASP A 425 -14.83 17.46 -28.15
CA ASP A 425 -14.87 18.17 -26.87
C ASP A 425 -15.21 19.66 -27.07
N ILE A 426 -14.65 20.28 -28.12
CA ILE A 426 -14.98 21.66 -28.50
C ILE A 426 -16.45 21.75 -28.93
N GLN A 427 -16.90 20.84 -29.80
CA GLN A 427 -18.28 20.84 -30.31
C GLN A 427 -19.31 20.60 -29.21
N ILE A 428 -19.04 19.67 -28.28
CA ILE A 428 -19.96 19.37 -27.18
C ILE A 428 -20.01 20.52 -26.17
N GLY A 429 -18.87 21.16 -25.88
CA GLY A 429 -18.81 22.35 -25.04
C GLY A 429 -19.63 23.51 -25.61
N ILE A 430 -19.51 23.79 -26.91
CA ILE A 430 -20.32 24.80 -27.60
C ILE A 430 -21.81 24.42 -27.59
N THR A 431 -22.13 23.16 -27.86
CA THR A 431 -23.53 22.67 -27.92
C THR A 431 -24.20 22.82 -26.56
N ILE A 432 -23.55 22.38 -25.48
CA ILE A 432 -24.06 22.53 -24.11
C ILE A 432 -24.15 24.01 -23.73
N GLY A 433 -23.15 24.82 -24.07
CA GLY A 433 -23.16 26.25 -23.84
C GLY A 433 -24.29 26.97 -24.59
N GLN A 434 -24.66 26.54 -25.80
CA GLN A 434 -25.80 27.10 -26.52
C GLN A 434 -27.14 26.65 -25.92
N VAL A 435 -27.23 25.41 -25.44
CA VAL A 435 -28.42 24.91 -24.74
C VAL A 435 -28.67 25.70 -23.45
N SER A 436 -27.61 26.10 -22.72
CA SER A 436 -27.77 26.93 -21.52
C SER A 436 -28.26 28.34 -21.83
N LEU A 437 -28.01 28.88 -23.03
CA LEU A 437 -28.57 30.17 -23.48
C LEU A 437 -30.07 30.12 -23.78
N LEU A 438 -30.59 28.94 -24.11
CA LEU A 438 -32.02 28.74 -24.37
C LEU A 438 -32.84 28.50 -23.10
N CYS A 439 -32.19 28.53 -21.94
CA CYS A 439 -32.86 28.37 -20.66
C CYS A 439 -33.56 29.69 -20.27
N ASP A 440 -34.84 29.60 -19.95
CA ASP A 440 -35.65 30.76 -19.55
C ASP A 440 -35.36 31.17 -18.11
N SER A 441 -34.87 30.23 -17.30
CA SER A 441 -34.50 30.43 -15.89
C SER A 441 -33.12 29.87 -15.58
N PHE A 442 -32.50 30.41 -14.54
CA PHE A 442 -31.22 29.90 -14.05
C PHE A 442 -31.32 28.47 -13.47
N GLU A 443 -32.50 28.08 -12.97
CA GLU A 443 -32.75 26.73 -12.48
C GLU A 443 -32.58 25.68 -13.58
N GLU A 444 -33.13 25.95 -14.76
CA GLU A 444 -32.95 25.07 -15.92
C GLU A 444 -31.49 25.01 -16.38
N ALA A 445 -30.81 26.16 -16.38
CA ALA A 445 -29.38 26.21 -16.73
C ALA A 445 -28.52 25.39 -15.74
N SER A 446 -28.83 25.46 -14.44
CA SER A 446 -28.16 24.69 -13.39
C SER A 446 -28.43 23.18 -13.50
N GLN A 447 -29.67 22.78 -13.79
CA GLN A 447 -30.02 21.38 -14.03
C GLN A 447 -29.27 20.78 -15.24
N ILE A 448 -29.14 21.57 -16.32
CA ILE A 448 -28.39 21.15 -17.51
C ILE A 448 -26.90 21.02 -17.17
N MET A 449 -26.33 21.96 -16.41
CA MET A 449 -24.94 21.86 -15.96
C MET A 449 -24.68 20.60 -15.13
N ASN A 450 -25.52 20.33 -14.12
CA ASN A 450 -25.40 19.13 -13.29
C ASN A 450 -25.59 17.84 -14.10
N THR A 451 -26.43 17.90 -15.14
CA THR A 451 -26.65 16.76 -16.03
C THR A 451 -25.43 16.42 -16.88
N PHE A 452 -24.67 17.44 -17.32
CA PHE A 452 -23.51 17.29 -18.20
C PHE A 452 -22.18 17.53 -17.47
N GLU A 453 -22.17 17.45 -16.13
CA GLU A 453 -21.02 17.79 -15.29
C GLU A 453 -19.76 17.02 -15.70
N ASP A 454 -19.88 15.71 -15.94
CA ASP A 454 -18.75 14.85 -16.32
C ASP A 454 -18.11 15.25 -17.66
N ILE A 455 -18.91 15.80 -18.57
CA ILE A 455 -18.43 16.30 -19.87
C ILE A 455 -17.81 17.69 -19.70
N ILE A 456 -18.40 18.55 -18.86
CA ILE A 456 -17.90 19.89 -18.59
C ILE A 456 -16.57 19.84 -17.82
N LYS A 457 -16.30 18.81 -17.01
CA LYS A 457 -14.98 18.59 -16.39
C LYS A 457 -13.84 18.45 -17.40
N ARG A 458 -14.13 18.07 -18.66
CA ARG A 458 -13.12 17.92 -19.70
C ARG A 458 -12.58 19.30 -20.13
N PRO A 459 -11.25 19.50 -20.23
CA PRO A 459 -10.65 20.84 -20.31
C PRO A 459 -11.05 21.63 -21.56
N PHE A 460 -11.13 20.97 -22.72
CA PHE A 460 -11.50 21.64 -23.98
C PHE A 460 -13.00 21.99 -24.04
N ALA A 461 -13.86 21.11 -23.50
CA ALA A 461 -15.29 21.37 -23.38
C ALA A 461 -15.57 22.51 -22.40
N ASN A 462 -14.91 22.50 -21.22
CA ASN A 462 -15.04 23.54 -20.21
C ASN A 462 -14.70 24.92 -20.77
N LYS A 463 -13.58 25.02 -21.50
CA LYS A 463 -13.12 26.30 -22.06
C LYS A 463 -14.14 26.96 -22.98
N GLU A 464 -14.82 26.19 -23.82
CA GLU A 464 -15.85 26.73 -24.72
C GLU A 464 -17.19 26.96 -24.00
N PHE A 465 -17.56 26.06 -23.08
CA PHE A 465 -18.74 26.23 -22.24
C PHE A 465 -18.67 27.51 -21.41
N GLN A 466 -17.53 27.79 -20.76
CA GLN A 466 -17.33 28.96 -19.92
C GLN A 466 -17.53 30.29 -20.66
N LYS A 467 -17.14 30.37 -21.93
CA LYS A 467 -17.36 31.59 -22.75
C LYS A 467 -18.85 31.94 -22.85
N LEU A 468 -19.69 30.92 -22.98
CA LEU A 468 -21.14 31.07 -23.16
C LEU A 468 -21.90 31.10 -21.82
N ALA A 469 -21.35 30.49 -20.78
CA ALA A 469 -21.95 30.42 -19.44
C ALA A 469 -21.99 31.75 -18.68
N SER A 470 -21.38 32.82 -19.20
CA SER A 470 -21.46 34.17 -18.64
C SER A 470 -22.86 34.79 -18.68
N LEU A 471 -23.70 34.39 -19.64
CA LEU A 471 -25.04 34.94 -19.85
C LEU A 471 -26.09 34.47 -18.82
N PRO A 472 -26.16 33.19 -18.42
CA PRO A 472 -26.99 32.76 -17.28
C PRO A 472 -26.71 33.57 -16.00
N ILE A 473 -25.46 33.92 -15.73
CA ILE A 473 -25.08 34.79 -14.60
C ILE A 473 -25.70 36.18 -14.75
N LEU A 474 -25.74 36.71 -15.97
CA LEU A 474 -26.41 37.99 -16.26
C LEU A 474 -27.93 37.88 -16.05
N ASN A 475 -28.58 36.78 -16.41
CA ASN A 475 -30.01 36.62 -16.13
C ASN A 475 -30.29 36.59 -14.62
N VAL A 476 -29.48 35.87 -13.83
CA VAL A 476 -29.55 35.93 -12.37
C VAL A 476 -29.32 37.34 -11.85
N SER A 477 -28.37 38.07 -12.43
CA SER A 477 -28.11 39.47 -12.07
C SER A 477 -29.35 40.35 -12.20
N GLN A 478 -30.12 40.16 -13.28
CA GLN A 478 -31.35 40.90 -13.52
C GLN A 478 -32.46 40.51 -12.55
N GLU A 479 -32.60 39.23 -12.23
CA GLU A 479 -33.58 38.77 -11.20
C GLU A 479 -33.32 39.42 -9.84
N PHE A 480 -32.05 39.46 -9.39
CA PHE A 480 -31.70 40.11 -8.13
C PHE A 480 -31.90 41.63 -8.16
N LEU A 481 -31.63 42.30 -9.29
CA LEU A 481 -31.88 43.74 -9.44
C LEU A 481 -33.38 44.06 -9.39
N ASN A 482 -34.20 43.29 -10.11
CA ASN A 482 -35.66 43.44 -10.08
C ASN A 482 -36.23 43.28 -8.67
N VAL A 483 -35.73 42.29 -7.90
CA VAL A 483 -36.15 42.11 -6.52
C VAL A 483 -35.73 43.31 -5.66
N LYS A 484 -34.52 43.82 -5.83
CA LYS A 484 -34.06 45.03 -5.13
C LYS A 484 -34.97 46.24 -5.43
N ASP A 485 -35.27 46.49 -6.70
CA ASP A 485 -36.12 47.62 -7.10
C ASP A 485 -37.54 47.49 -6.51
N ASN A 486 -38.07 46.26 -6.42
CA ASN A 486 -39.34 45.99 -5.74
C ASN A 486 -39.29 46.27 -4.23
N TYR A 487 -38.18 45.93 -3.56
CA TYR A 487 -37.97 46.28 -2.14
C TYR A 487 -37.91 47.79 -1.93
N ASP A 488 -37.16 48.51 -2.77
CA ASP A 488 -37.00 49.96 -2.68
C ASP A 488 -38.35 50.68 -2.91
N SER A 489 -39.15 50.20 -3.88
CA SER A 489 -40.51 50.70 -4.13
C SER A 489 -41.46 50.47 -2.95
N LEU A 490 -41.41 49.29 -2.31
CA LEU A 490 -42.21 49.01 -1.13
C LEU A 490 -41.76 49.80 0.10
N ALA A 491 -40.46 50.00 0.27
CA ALA A 491 -39.93 50.87 1.32
C ALA A 491 -40.51 52.29 1.22
N HIS A 492 -40.54 52.87 0.02
CA HIS A 492 -41.15 54.18 -0.22
C HIS A 492 -42.66 54.23 0.07
N ARG A 493 -43.42 53.17 -0.27
CA ARG A 493 -44.86 53.08 0.05
C ARG A 493 -45.12 52.99 1.56
N ILE A 494 -44.26 52.30 2.31
CA ILE A 494 -44.35 52.21 3.78
C ILE A 494 -44.05 53.55 4.45
N GLU A 495 -43.18 54.37 3.88
CA GLU A 495 -42.91 55.71 4.40
C GLU A 495 -44.12 56.65 4.30
N HIS A 496 -44.88 56.54 3.21
CA HIS A 496 -46.05 57.38 2.93
C HIS A 496 -47.37 56.79 3.43
N PHE A 497 -47.37 55.53 3.91
CA PHE A 497 -48.56 54.77 4.28
C PHE A 497 -49.60 54.67 3.14
N ASP A 498 -49.14 54.68 1.88
CA ASP A 498 -49.99 54.61 0.70
C ASP A 498 -50.22 53.15 0.28
N ASP A 499 -51.48 52.74 0.32
CA ASP A 499 -52.06 51.56 -0.33
C ASP A 499 -51.24 50.26 -0.14
N LEU A 500 -50.93 49.88 1.09
CA LEU A 500 -50.05 48.74 1.46
C LEU A 500 -50.66 47.34 1.22
N ILE A 501 -51.63 47.20 0.32
CA ILE A 501 -52.25 45.90 0.02
C ILE A 501 -51.28 45.11 -0.87
N VAL A 502 -50.63 44.10 -0.28
CA VAL A 502 -49.75 43.17 -1.00
C VAL A 502 -50.46 41.84 -1.26
N TYR A 503 -51.25 41.37 -0.28
CA TYR A 503 -52.09 40.18 -0.39
C TYR A 503 -53.51 40.50 0.04
N ASN A 504 -54.48 39.92 -0.67
CA ASN A 504 -55.89 40.03 -0.28
C ASN A 504 -56.12 39.29 1.05
N ASN A 505 -56.86 39.92 1.97
CA ASN A 505 -57.26 39.36 3.27
C ASN A 505 -56.13 39.16 4.30
N LEU A 506 -54.96 39.78 4.11
CA LEU A 506 -53.90 39.85 5.12
C LEU A 506 -53.76 41.29 5.64
N PRO A 507 -53.60 41.50 6.96
CA PRO A 507 -53.25 42.82 7.49
C PRO A 507 -52.00 43.37 6.81
N HIS A 508 -51.97 44.67 6.53
CA HIS A 508 -50.95 45.32 5.69
C HIS A 508 -49.52 44.93 6.07
N ILE A 509 -49.21 44.99 7.37
CA ILE A 509 -47.88 44.67 7.90
C ILE A 509 -47.55 43.18 7.71
N SER A 510 -48.45 42.29 8.12
CA SER A 510 -48.23 40.84 7.98
C SER A 510 -48.18 40.40 6.51
N GLY A 511 -48.93 41.06 5.62
CA GLY A 511 -48.89 40.82 4.19
C GLY A 511 -47.55 41.23 3.58
N VAL A 512 -46.99 42.36 4.02
CA VAL A 512 -45.63 42.77 3.62
C VAL A 512 -44.59 41.77 4.13
N VAL A 513 -44.65 41.33 5.39
CA VAL A 513 -43.72 40.33 5.94
C VAL A 513 -43.81 38.99 5.19
N GLN A 514 -45.03 38.54 4.88
CA GLN A 514 -45.21 37.33 4.09
C GLN A 514 -44.60 37.48 2.69
N TRP A 515 -44.78 38.65 2.06
CA TRP A 515 -44.20 38.93 0.75
C TRP A 515 -42.67 38.95 0.78
N THR A 516 -42.05 39.52 1.82
CA THR A 516 -40.59 39.51 1.96
C THR A 516 -40.04 38.10 2.12
N LEU A 517 -40.72 37.24 2.89
CA LEU A 517 -40.39 35.82 3.00
C LEU A 517 -40.54 35.10 1.65
N ASP A 518 -41.61 35.38 0.90
CA ASP A 518 -41.84 34.77 -0.40
C ASP A 518 -40.77 35.18 -1.44
N GLN A 519 -40.34 36.46 -1.43
CA GLN A 519 -39.21 36.90 -2.27
C GLN A 519 -37.89 36.26 -1.85
N GLN A 520 -37.65 36.10 -0.55
CA GLN A 520 -36.43 35.44 -0.05
C GLN A 520 -36.41 33.95 -0.42
N ASN A 521 -37.56 33.28 -0.36
CA ASN A 521 -37.71 31.89 -0.79
C ASN A 521 -37.43 31.75 -2.29
N LYS A 522 -37.94 32.67 -3.12
CA LYS A 522 -37.65 32.72 -4.57
C LYS A 522 -36.15 32.89 -4.85
N LEU A 523 -35.46 33.76 -4.11
CA LEU A 523 -34.02 33.99 -4.29
C LEU A 523 -33.12 32.91 -3.65
N SER A 524 -33.67 32.06 -2.78
CA SER A 524 -32.88 31.05 -2.04
C SER A 524 -32.24 30.01 -2.95
N PHE A 525 -32.97 29.57 -3.99
CA PHE A 525 -32.48 28.58 -4.94
C PHE A 525 -31.43 29.17 -5.90
N PRO A 526 -31.68 30.29 -6.61
CA PRO A 526 -30.66 30.97 -7.41
C PRO A 526 -29.38 31.25 -6.63
N MET A 527 -29.50 31.62 -5.35
CA MET A 527 -28.34 31.89 -4.49
C MET A 527 -27.53 30.64 -4.12
N LYS A 528 -28.18 29.48 -3.96
CA LYS A 528 -27.47 28.20 -3.74
C LYS A 528 -26.75 27.75 -5.02
N SER A 529 -27.47 27.72 -6.13
CA SER A 529 -26.94 27.31 -7.42
C SER A 529 -25.84 28.25 -7.93
N LEU A 530 -25.89 29.55 -7.61
CA LEU A 530 -24.83 30.51 -7.99
C LEU A 530 -23.54 30.30 -7.16
N LYS A 531 -23.65 29.84 -5.90
CA LYS A 531 -22.46 29.45 -5.11
C LYS A 531 -21.80 28.20 -5.68
N GLU A 532 -22.58 27.15 -5.96
CA GLU A 532 -22.09 25.94 -6.63
C GLU A 532 -21.45 26.28 -7.99
N PHE A 533 -22.06 27.19 -8.74
CA PHE A 533 -21.52 27.70 -10.00
C PHE A 533 -20.20 28.47 -9.83
N SER A 534 -20.05 29.25 -8.76
CA SER A 534 -18.81 29.98 -8.46
C SER A 534 -17.66 29.08 -7.98
N GLU A 535 -17.97 27.99 -7.28
CA GLU A 535 -16.97 27.01 -6.82
C GLU A 535 -16.40 26.20 -8.01
N ASN A 536 -17.21 25.97 -9.05
CA ASN A 536 -16.83 25.22 -10.24
C ASN A 536 -16.14 26.05 -11.34
N ILE A 537 -16.06 27.38 -11.21
CA ILE A 537 -15.53 28.27 -12.25
C ILE A 537 -14.50 29.23 -11.66
N GLU A 538 -13.25 29.12 -12.11
CA GLU A 538 -12.09 29.92 -11.69
C GLU A 538 -12.12 31.40 -12.15
N ASN A 539 -13.28 32.08 -12.12
CA ASN A 539 -13.36 33.50 -12.47
C ASN A 539 -13.41 34.38 -11.22
N LYS A 540 -12.37 35.20 -11.02
CA LYS A 540 -12.28 36.21 -9.95
C LYS A 540 -13.46 37.20 -9.93
N ASP A 541 -14.10 37.43 -11.08
CA ASP A 541 -15.28 38.29 -11.18
C ASP A 541 -16.51 37.65 -10.50
N ASN A 542 -16.60 36.32 -10.42
CA ASN A 542 -17.74 35.61 -9.85
C ASN A 542 -17.83 35.76 -8.32
N GLU A 543 -16.69 35.79 -7.60
CA GLU A 543 -16.69 35.98 -6.14
C GLU A 543 -17.24 37.35 -5.72
N SER A 544 -16.89 38.40 -6.49
CA SER A 544 -17.42 39.76 -6.33
C SER A 544 -18.94 39.81 -6.55
N VAL A 545 -19.40 39.09 -7.58
CA VAL A 545 -20.82 38.97 -7.96
C VAL A 545 -21.61 38.23 -6.88
N VAL A 546 -21.11 37.10 -6.37
CA VAL A 546 -21.70 36.34 -5.26
C VAL A 546 -21.82 37.23 -4.00
N ALA A 547 -20.77 37.97 -3.66
CA ALA A 547 -20.77 38.85 -2.49
C ALA A 547 -21.78 40.00 -2.62
N LYS A 548 -21.93 40.57 -3.82
CA LYS A 548 -22.92 41.61 -4.11
C LYS A 548 -24.35 41.10 -3.97
N TYR A 549 -24.65 39.93 -4.50
CA TYR A 549 -25.99 39.34 -4.42
C TYR A 549 -26.33 38.76 -3.05
N LYS A 550 -25.32 38.29 -2.30
CA LYS A 550 -25.50 37.91 -0.89
C LYS A 550 -26.03 39.06 -0.04
N LYS A 551 -25.56 40.29 -0.28
CA LYS A 551 -26.08 41.48 0.41
C LYS A 551 -27.57 41.71 0.11
N ILE A 552 -27.99 41.54 -1.14
CA ILE A 552 -29.40 41.66 -1.55
C ILE A 552 -30.24 40.53 -0.94
N TYR A 553 -29.68 39.32 -0.84
CA TYR A 553 -30.33 38.16 -0.22
C TYR A 553 -30.48 38.29 1.31
N ASP A 554 -29.55 38.96 1.98
CA ASP A 554 -29.58 39.19 3.44
C ASP A 554 -30.39 40.46 3.83
N HIS A 555 -30.63 41.37 2.88
CA HIS A 555 -31.44 42.60 3.03
C HIS A 555 -32.84 42.38 3.66
N PRO A 556 -33.59 41.29 3.38
CA PRO A 556 -34.91 41.06 3.98
C PRO A 556 -34.89 41.00 5.50
N LYS A 557 -33.80 40.51 6.12
CA LYS A 557 -33.67 40.45 7.59
C LYS A 557 -33.54 41.84 8.22
N GLU A 558 -32.90 42.76 7.52
CA GLU A 558 -32.81 44.18 7.93
C GLU A 558 -34.16 44.86 7.73
N PHE A 559 -34.83 44.56 6.62
CA PHE A 559 -36.16 45.08 6.31
C PHE A 559 -37.25 44.57 7.28
N GLU A 560 -37.20 43.32 7.73
CA GLU A 560 -38.08 42.78 8.77
C GLU A 560 -37.91 43.51 10.11
N LYS A 561 -36.67 43.82 10.50
CA LYS A 561 -36.40 44.64 11.70
C LYS A 561 -36.97 46.05 11.55
N TYR A 562 -36.75 46.67 10.38
CA TYR A 562 -37.30 47.98 10.05
C TYR A 562 -38.83 47.99 10.14
N LEU A 563 -39.49 46.97 9.57
CA LEU A 563 -40.94 46.78 9.67
C LEU A 563 -41.36 46.61 11.13
N ALA A 564 -40.72 45.74 11.90
CA ALA A 564 -41.07 45.50 13.30
C ALA A 564 -41.01 46.78 14.15
N ASP A 565 -40.01 47.64 13.92
CA ASP A 565 -39.87 48.89 14.66
C ASP A 565 -40.91 49.94 14.23
N LYS A 566 -41.21 50.06 12.93
CA LYS A 566 -42.33 50.88 12.43
C LYS A 566 -43.68 50.39 12.97
N CYS A 567 -43.86 49.08 13.10
CA CYS A 567 -45.07 48.48 13.67
C CYS A 567 -45.23 48.79 15.15
N LYS A 568 -44.15 48.72 15.94
CA LYS A 568 -44.18 49.12 17.36
C LYS A 568 -44.61 50.57 17.52
N ILE A 569 -44.10 51.47 16.68
CA ILE A 569 -44.49 52.90 16.69
C ILE A 569 -45.98 53.05 16.34
N ARG A 570 -46.47 52.32 15.33
CA ARG A 570 -47.88 52.36 14.92
C ARG A 570 -48.79 51.78 15.99
N ILE A 571 -48.47 50.61 16.56
CA ILE A 571 -49.23 49.98 17.65
C ILE A 571 -49.25 50.90 18.87
N ALA A 572 -48.13 51.54 19.23
CA ALA A 572 -48.11 52.52 20.33
C ALA A 572 -49.05 53.71 20.06
N SER A 573 -49.15 54.17 18.80
CA SER A 573 -50.10 55.23 18.42
C SER A 573 -51.57 54.77 18.42
N VAL A 574 -51.84 53.50 18.07
CA VAL A 574 -53.20 52.94 18.01
C VAL A 574 -53.69 52.44 19.38
N ASN A 575 -52.80 51.98 20.26
CA ASN A 575 -53.15 51.57 21.63
C ASN A 575 -53.84 52.69 22.41
N SER A 576 -53.46 53.95 22.18
CA SER A 576 -54.14 55.12 22.76
C SER A 576 -55.62 55.25 22.35
N LYS A 577 -56.03 54.59 21.26
CA LYS A 577 -57.41 54.56 20.74
C LYS A 577 -58.18 53.29 21.15
N LEU A 578 -57.48 52.22 21.54
CA LEU A 578 -58.08 50.96 22.01
C LEU A 578 -58.72 51.10 23.40
N ASP A 579 -58.23 52.03 24.22
CA ASP A 579 -58.78 52.33 25.55
C ASP A 579 -60.07 53.17 25.51
N GLN A 580 -60.60 53.48 24.32
CA GLN A 580 -61.84 54.25 24.14
C GLN A 580 -63.06 53.33 24.14
N GLU A 581 -64.19 53.82 24.66
CA GLU A 581 -65.45 53.08 24.66
C GLU A 581 -65.85 52.61 23.24
N VAL A 582 -66.28 51.34 23.15
CA VAL A 582 -66.63 50.65 21.89
C VAL A 582 -67.83 51.30 21.21
N LEU A 583 -68.69 51.98 21.95
CA LEU A 583 -69.91 52.62 21.46
C LEU A 583 -69.84 54.12 21.74
N LYS A 584 -69.85 54.94 20.69
CA LYS A 584 -70.01 56.40 20.81
C LYS A 584 -71.37 56.80 20.26
N THR A 585 -72.16 57.50 21.08
CA THR A 585 -73.39 58.15 20.62
C THR A 585 -73.07 59.54 20.11
N VAL A 586 -73.25 59.77 18.81
CA VAL A 586 -73.17 61.10 18.22
C VAL A 586 -74.58 61.66 18.13
N ASN A 587 -74.82 62.84 18.71
CA ASN A 587 -76.10 63.57 18.67
C ASN A 587 -77.36 62.79 19.11
N ARG A 588 -77.23 61.77 19.99
CA ARG A 588 -78.33 60.95 20.54
C ARG A 588 -79.23 60.23 19.50
N ILE A 589 -78.80 60.13 18.24
CA ILE A 589 -79.58 59.52 17.14
C ILE A 589 -78.81 58.38 16.46
N GLU A 590 -77.47 58.41 16.46
CA GLU A 590 -76.64 57.37 15.82
C GLU A 590 -75.65 56.75 16.82
N ILE A 591 -75.62 55.41 16.84
CA ILE A 591 -74.64 54.61 17.60
C ILE A 591 -73.53 54.21 16.63
N PHE A 592 -72.34 54.76 16.80
CA PHE A 592 -71.15 54.34 16.07
C PHE A 592 -70.36 53.33 16.89
N VAL A 593 -69.96 52.23 16.23
CA VAL A 593 -69.02 51.28 16.80
C VAL A 593 -67.61 51.77 16.49
N ASN A 594 -66.80 51.97 17.53
CA ASN A 594 -65.45 52.55 17.45
C ASN A 594 -64.39 51.55 16.92
N PHE A 595 -64.76 50.72 15.94
CA PHE A 595 -63.81 49.90 15.19
C PHE A 595 -63.29 50.71 14.01
N HIS A 596 -62.28 51.54 14.26
CA HIS A 596 -61.61 52.27 13.18
C HIS A 596 -60.88 51.29 12.26
N SER A 597 -60.79 51.59 10.96
CA SER A 597 -59.95 50.87 9.98
C SER A 597 -58.47 50.71 10.37
N GLN A 598 -58.01 51.43 11.40
CA GLN A 598 -56.66 51.35 11.96
C GLN A 598 -56.50 50.22 13.02
N MET A 599 -57.59 49.52 13.36
CA MET A 599 -57.60 48.35 14.25
C MET A 599 -57.21 47.04 13.53
N TYR A 600 -57.32 47.02 12.21
CA TYR A 600 -56.76 45.99 11.32
C TYR A 600 -55.35 46.40 10.88
#